data_AF-W0PBL2-F1
#
_entry.id   AF-W0PBL2-F1
#
_cell.length_a   1.000
_cell.length_b   1.000
_cell.length_c   1.000
_cell.angle_alpha   90.00
_cell.angle_beta   90.00
_cell.angle_gamma   90.00
#
_symmetry.space_group_name_H-M   'P 1'
#
loop_
_entity.id
_entity.type
_entity.pdbx_description
1 polymer ?
#
loop_
_entity_poly.entity_id
_entity_poly.type
_entity_poly.pdbx_seq_one_letter_code
_entity_poly.pdbx_strand_id
1 'polypeptide(L)'
;MHATGSSLIQQSATLIFLPNPKVKRETYIKDFGLTPVEFELLQQLGERSHKFLVEQGSNVTVAHLDLTNCEDELLVFSGSQDMAEIAENAVR
;
A
#
# COMPACT_ATOMS: atom_id res chain seq x y z
N MET A 1 -17.48 7.59 -20.46
CA MET A 1 -16.72 7.83 -19.21
C MET A 1 -15.42 7.07 -19.30
N HIS A 2 -14.29 7.76 -19.50
CA HIS A 2 -12.97 7.13 -19.36
C HIS A 2 -12.77 6.79 -17.89
N ALA A 3 -12.45 5.53 -17.59
CA ALA A 3 -12.14 5.10 -16.23
C ALA A 3 -10.75 5.63 -15.86
N THR A 4 -10.69 6.77 -15.19
CA THR A 4 -9.44 7.41 -14.74
C THR A 4 -8.56 6.46 -13.90
N GLY A 5 -9.16 5.48 -13.20
CA GLY A 5 -8.43 4.54 -12.36
C GLY A 5 -7.47 3.63 -13.12
N SER A 6 -7.86 3.07 -14.27
CA SER A 6 -6.99 2.14 -15.01
C SER A 6 -5.80 2.86 -15.67
N SER A 7 -5.98 4.10 -16.12
CA SER A 7 -4.85 4.92 -16.60
C SER A 7 -3.85 5.26 -15.50
N LEU A 8 -4.33 5.50 -14.27
CA LEU A 8 -3.44 5.77 -13.14
C LEU A 8 -2.61 4.55 -12.77
N ILE A 9 -3.18 3.34 -12.80
CA ILE A 9 -2.44 2.10 -12.57
C ILE A 9 -1.31 1.96 -13.61
N GLN A 10 -1.62 2.12 -14.89
CA GLN A 10 -0.65 1.95 -15.98
C GLN A 10 0.45 3.04 -16.01
N GLN A 11 0.17 4.24 -15.48
CA GLN A 11 1.12 5.35 -15.42
C GLN A 11 1.91 5.40 -14.11
N SER A 12 1.61 4.52 -13.15
CA SER A 12 2.31 4.48 -11.87
C SER A 12 3.65 3.78 -12.02
N ALA A 13 4.74 4.48 -11.72
CA ALA A 13 6.08 3.90 -11.69
C ALA A 13 6.28 2.95 -10.49
N THR A 14 5.43 3.05 -9.47
CA THR A 14 5.48 2.23 -8.26
C THR A 14 4.07 1.91 -7.81
N LEU A 15 3.80 0.62 -7.57
CA LEU A 15 2.57 0.15 -6.97
C LEU A 15 2.87 -0.47 -5.61
N ILE A 16 2.01 -0.20 -4.63
CA ILE A 16 2.07 -0.80 -3.29
C ILE A 16 0.80 -1.60 -3.07
N PHE A 17 0.94 -2.90 -2.85
CA PHE A 17 -0.18 -3.79 -2.56
C PHE A 17 -0.18 -4.17 -1.08
N LEU A 18 -1.20 -3.68 -0.38
CA LEU A 18 -1.46 -4.05 1.01
C LEU A 18 -2.22 -5.39 1.07
N PRO A 19 -2.05 -6.18 2.15
CA PRO A 19 -2.84 -7.39 2.35
C PRO A 19 -4.34 -7.06 2.32
N ASN A 20 -5.08 -7.71 1.44
CA ASN A 20 -6.50 -7.45 1.24
C ASN A 20 -7.29 -8.75 1.02
N PRO A 21 -7.78 -9.40 2.09
CA PRO A 21 -8.44 -10.71 1.99
C PRO A 21 -9.77 -10.67 1.25
N LYS A 22 -10.36 -9.48 1.07
CA LYS A 22 -11.66 -9.30 0.40
C LYS A 22 -11.53 -9.21 -1.11
N VAL A 23 -10.31 -9.17 -1.64
CA VAL A 23 -10.09 -8.86 -3.04
C VAL A 23 -10.28 -10.05 -3.95
N LYS A 24 -10.77 -9.78 -5.16
CA LYS A 24 -10.89 -10.78 -6.20
C LYS A 24 -9.55 -10.96 -6.89
N ARG A 25 -9.12 -12.22 -7.01
CA ARG A 25 -7.87 -12.60 -7.69
C ARG A 25 -7.81 -12.03 -9.11
N GLU A 26 -8.93 -12.04 -9.82
CA GLU A 26 -9.01 -11.57 -11.20
C GLU A 26 -8.60 -10.12 -11.34
N THR A 27 -8.99 -9.26 -10.40
CA THR A 27 -8.62 -7.84 -10.41
C THR A 27 -7.11 -7.67 -10.29
N TYR A 28 -6.46 -8.40 -9.39
CA TYR A 28 -5.04 -8.23 -9.12
C TYR A 28 -4.16 -8.78 -10.26
N ILE A 29 -4.61 -9.86 -10.89
CA ILE A 29 -3.88 -10.44 -12.02
C ILE A 29 -4.16 -9.66 -13.32
N LYS A 30 -5.43 -9.33 -13.61
CA LYS A 30 -5.80 -8.73 -14.90
C LYS A 30 -5.65 -7.21 -14.93
N ASP A 31 -6.06 -6.52 -13.87
CA ASP A 31 -6.12 -5.06 -13.86
C ASP A 31 -4.82 -4.47 -13.31
N PHE A 32 -4.18 -5.15 -12.35
CA PHE A 32 -2.92 -4.72 -11.73
C PHE A 32 -1.68 -5.45 -12.25
N GLY A 33 -1.82 -6.55 -12.98
CA GLY A 33 -0.70 -7.21 -13.65
C GLY A 33 0.12 -8.17 -12.80
N LEU A 34 -0.29 -8.47 -11.56
CA LEU A 34 0.42 -9.44 -10.72
C LEU A 34 0.41 -10.83 -11.36
N THR A 35 1.52 -11.53 -11.24
CA THR A 35 1.58 -12.95 -11.53
C THR A 35 0.81 -13.77 -10.48
N PRO A 36 0.38 -14.99 -10.81
CA PRO A 36 -0.18 -15.95 -9.83
C PRO A 36 0.65 -16.08 -8.55
N VAL A 37 1.97 -16.11 -8.68
CA VAL A 37 2.91 -16.30 -7.56
C VAL A 37 2.98 -15.07 -6.68
N GLU A 38 3.04 -13.87 -7.26
CA GLU A 38 3.03 -12.61 -6.51
C GLU A 38 1.71 -12.41 -5.78
N PHE A 39 0.59 -12.76 -6.42
CA PHE A 39 -0.72 -12.74 -5.74
C PHE A 39 -0.77 -13.71 -4.56
N GLU A 40 -0.23 -14.92 -4.70
CA GLU A 40 -0.16 -15.88 -3.60
C GLU A 40 0.73 -15.40 -2.46
N LEU A 41 1.87 -14.77 -2.78
CA LEU A 41 2.73 -14.13 -1.80
C LEU A 41 2.01 -13.01 -1.05
N LEU A 42 1.24 -12.16 -1.75
CA LEU A 42 0.44 -11.11 -1.14
C LEU A 42 -0.59 -11.68 -0.16
N GLN A 43 -1.28 -12.76 -0.54
CA GLN A 43 -2.30 -13.41 0.29
C GLN A 43 -1.74 -14.06 1.56
N GLN A 44 -0.43 -14.36 1.58
CA GLN A 44 0.25 -14.89 2.76
C GLN A 44 0.67 -13.79 3.75
N LEU A 45 0.63 -12.52 3.34
CA LEU A 45 0.94 -11.41 4.24
C LEU A 45 -0.25 -11.18 5.21
N GLY A 46 0.05 -11.03 6.50
CA GLY A 46 -0.97 -10.74 7.50
C GLY A 46 -1.40 -9.27 7.46
N GLU A 47 -2.69 -8.96 7.61
CA GLU A 47 -3.22 -7.59 7.61
C GLU A 47 -2.55 -6.65 8.61
N ARG A 48 -2.12 -7.19 9.77
CA ARG A 48 -1.43 -6.44 10.83
C ARG A 48 0.09 -6.60 10.80
N SER A 49 0.64 -7.19 9.73
CA SER A 49 2.07 -7.48 9.65
C SER A 49 2.92 -6.27 9.27
N HIS A 50 2.30 -5.16 8.87
CA HIS A 50 2.96 -3.99 8.26
C HIS A 50 3.81 -4.34 7.03
N LYS A 51 3.57 -5.51 6.42
CA LYS A 51 4.23 -5.95 5.20
C LYS A 51 3.33 -5.71 4.00
N PHE A 52 3.95 -5.42 2.86
CA PHE A 52 3.27 -5.16 1.60
C PHE A 52 4.17 -5.51 0.43
N LEU A 53 3.57 -5.75 -0.74
CA LEU A 53 4.35 -5.86 -1.96
C LEU A 53 4.60 -4.48 -2.55
N VAL A 54 5.82 -4.27 -3.05
CA VAL A 54 6.21 -3.12 -3.85
C VAL A 54 6.57 -3.62 -5.24
N GLU A 55 5.88 -3.09 -6.23
CA GLU A 55 6.17 -3.36 -7.65
C GLU A 55 6.75 -2.10 -8.30
N GLN A 56 7.90 -2.26 -8.96
CA GLN A 56 8.58 -1.22 -9.73
C GLN A 56 9.11 -1.81 -11.04
N GLY A 57 8.41 -1.54 -12.14
CA GLY A 57 8.72 -2.14 -13.43
C GLY A 57 8.54 -3.66 -13.37
N SER A 58 9.60 -4.42 -13.63
CA SER A 58 9.57 -5.89 -13.58
C SER A 58 9.97 -6.48 -12.22
N ASN A 59 10.16 -5.64 -11.20
CA ASN A 59 10.62 -6.08 -9.89
C ASN A 59 9.46 -6.04 -8.90
N VAL A 60 9.25 -7.15 -8.19
CA VAL A 60 8.32 -7.25 -7.06
C VAL A 60 9.08 -7.69 -5.82
N THR A 61 8.91 -6.96 -4.73
CA THR A 61 9.53 -7.30 -3.43
C THR A 61 8.55 -7.14 -2.28
N VAL A 62 8.78 -7.87 -1.19
CA VAL A 62 8.07 -7.66 0.08
C VAL A 62 8.85 -6.65 0.91
N ALA A 63 8.21 -5.55 1.27
CA ALA A 63 8.73 -4.59 2.23
C ALA A 63 8.03 -4.74 3.58
N HIS A 64 8.65 -4.23 4.64
CA HIS A 64 8.10 -4.15 5.99
C HIS A 64 8.25 -2.71 6.49
N LEU A 65 7.15 -2.11 6.94
CA LEU A 65 7.16 -0.81 7.61
C LEU A 65 7.40 -1.02 9.11
N ASP A 66 8.65 -0.89 9.52
CA ASP A 66 9.04 -0.92 10.92
C ASP A 66 8.82 0.45 11.56
N LEU A 67 8.01 0.48 12.62
CA LEU A 67 7.60 1.68 13.35
C LEU A 67 8.04 1.63 14.81
N THR A 68 8.91 0.68 15.18
CA THR A 68 9.30 0.40 16.57
C THR A 68 9.81 1.63 17.33
N ASN A 69 10.35 2.63 16.63
CA ASN A 69 10.90 3.85 17.23
C ASN A 69 10.17 5.14 16.80
N CYS A 70 8.91 5.03 16.35
CA CYS A 70 8.13 6.16 15.85
C CYS A 70 6.90 6.47 16.72
N GLU A 71 6.96 6.21 18.03
CA GLU A 71 5.77 6.32 18.91
C GLU A 71 5.19 7.75 18.93
N ASP A 72 6.03 8.78 18.93
CA ASP A 72 5.61 10.18 18.93
C ASP A 72 5.12 10.63 17.55
N GLU A 73 5.79 10.20 16.49
CA GLU A 73 5.43 10.50 15.09
C GLU A 73 4.16 9.75 14.67
N LEU A 74 3.79 8.65 15.33
CA LEU A 74 2.56 7.93 15.03
C LEU A 74 1.28 8.71 15.35
N LEU A 75 1.37 9.70 16.26
CA LEU A 75 0.24 10.55 16.63
C LEU A 75 -0.33 11.29 15.42
N VAL A 76 0.53 11.77 14.51
CA VAL A 76 0.11 12.56 13.33
C VAL A 76 -0.60 11.74 12.25
N PHE A 77 -0.51 10.40 12.29
CA PHE A 77 -1.08 9.53 11.25
C PHE A 77 -2.53 9.10 11.49
N SER A 78 -3.13 9.44 12.63
CA SER A 78 -4.50 8.99 12.94
C SER A 78 -5.60 9.71 12.13
N GLY A 79 -5.26 10.83 11.49
CA GLY A 79 -6.19 11.63 10.69
C GLY A 79 -7.36 12.26 11.46
N SER A 80 -7.35 12.19 12.80
CA SER A 80 -8.32 12.92 13.63
C SER A 80 -8.02 14.42 13.59
N GLN A 81 -9.04 15.25 13.84
CA GLN A 81 -8.89 16.70 13.81
C GLN A 81 -7.81 17.18 14.78
N ASP A 82 -7.79 16.64 15.99
CA ASP A 82 -6.80 16.98 17.02
C ASP A 82 -5.36 16.62 16.57
N MET A 83 -5.19 15.52 15.83
CA MET A 83 -3.87 15.08 15.35
C MET A 83 -3.44 15.81 14.08
N ALA A 84 -4.38 16.32 13.28
CA ALA A 84 -4.07 17.13 12.11
C ALA A 84 -3.41 18.47 12.50
N GLU A 85 -3.85 19.10 13.58
CA GLU A 85 -3.22 20.32 14.12
C GLU A 85 -1.79 20.06 14.59
N ILE A 86 -1.54 18.91 15.22
CA ILE A 86 -0.20 18.48 15.65
C ILE A 86 0.70 18.25 14.41
N ALA A 87 0.18 17.61 13.38
CA ALA A 87 0.91 17.37 12.13
C ALA A 87 1.35 18.68 11.44
N GLU A 88 0.46 19.67 11.37
CA GLU A 88 0.76 20.94 10.73
C GLU A 88 1.85 21.73 11.48
N ASN A 89 1.89 21.62 12.80
CA ASN A 89 2.94 22.24 13.62
C ASN A 89 4.30 21.55 13.45
N ALA A 90 4.34 20.25 13.16
CA ALA A 90 5.58 19.50 12.98
C ALA A 90 6.30 19.80 11.64
N VAL A 91 5.60 20.36 10.65
CA VAL A 91 6.13 20.66 9.29
C VAL A 91 6.53 22.13 9.12
N ARG A 92 6.25 22.99 10.11
CA ARG A 92 6.66 24.41 10.14
C ARG A 92 8.02 24.59 10.81
#